data_AF-A0A939X161-F1
#
_entry.id   AF-A0A939X161-F1
#
_cell.length_a   1.000
_cell.length_b   1.000
_cell.length_c   1.000
_cell.angle_alpha   90.00
_cell.angle_beta   90.00
_cell.angle_gamma   90.00
#
_symmetry.space_group_name_H-M   'P 1'
#
loop_
_entity.id
_entity.type
_entity.pdbx_description
1 polymer ?
#
loop_
_entity_poly.entity_id
_entity_poly.type
_entity_poly.pdbx_seq_one_letter_code
_entity_poly.pdbx_strand_id
1 'polypeptide(L)'
;RFEFSPIDEVARAIMLLAQSPEDCIVFHPYNTHQQFLSDVLNGFAQAGISLKYVESEEFSQRLNTMMDNPDLVTLLRPLMAYNLGGNRKVRNIECTNDYTTQVLYRLGFQWPPTAADYVHRFVDTIVGFDFFNV
;
A
#
# COMPACT_ATOMS: atom_id res chain seq x y z
N ARG A 1 -1.15 3.35 9.68
CA ARG A 1 0.06 3.77 8.93
C ARG A 1 0.23 2.79 7.79
N PHE A 2 0.61 3.28 6.62
CA PHE A 2 0.76 2.48 5.41
C PHE A 2 2.21 2.50 4.97
N GLU A 3 2.64 1.39 4.39
CA GLU A 3 3.96 1.24 3.80
C GLU A 3 3.78 1.32 2.29
N PHE A 4 4.59 2.17 1.65
CA PHE A 4 4.65 2.30 0.20
C PHE A 4 6.09 2.12 -0.25
N SER A 5 6.31 1.04 -0.98
CA SER A 5 7.59 0.68 -1.56
C SER A 5 7.53 0.96 -3.08
N PRO A 6 8.19 2.02 -3.57
CA PRO A 6 8.33 2.27 -4.99
C PRO A 6 8.99 1.08 -5.68
N ILE A 7 8.40 0.61 -6.78
CA ILE A 7 8.79 -0.65 -7.44
C ILE A 7 10.24 -0.63 -7.94
N ASP A 8 10.69 0.53 -8.41
CA ASP A 8 12.06 0.81 -8.86
C ASP A 8 13.07 0.71 -7.70
N GLU A 9 12.74 1.27 -6.54
CA GLU A 9 13.59 1.18 -5.36
C GLU A 9 13.64 -0.24 -4.79
N VAL A 10 12.53 -0.97 -4.80
CA VAL A 10 12.50 -2.39 -4.42
C VAL A 10 13.37 -3.21 -5.36
N ALA A 11 13.26 -3.01 -6.67
CA ALA A 11 14.10 -3.71 -7.64
C ALA A 11 15.58 -3.42 -7.41
N ARG A 12 15.95 -2.15 -7.17
CA ARG A 12 17.32 -1.77 -6.83
C ARG A 12 17.81 -2.43 -5.53
N ALA A 13 16.98 -2.46 -4.49
CA ALA A 13 17.28 -3.14 -3.24
C ALA A 13 17.52 -4.64 -3.44
N ILE A 14 16.66 -5.31 -4.21
CA ILE A 14 16.80 -6.74 -4.53
C ILE A 14 18.13 -7.00 -5.24
N MET A 15 18.49 -6.18 -6.23
CA MET A 15 19.75 -6.34 -6.96
C MET A 15 21.00 -6.17 -6.09
N LEU A 16 20.94 -5.30 -5.07
CA LEU A 16 22.02 -5.13 -4.09
C LEU A 16 22.08 -6.32 -3.12
N LEU A 17 20.93 -6.75 -2.61
CA LEU A 17 20.84 -7.87 -1.67
C LEU A 17 21.25 -9.21 -2.29
N ALA A 18 21.01 -9.39 -3.60
CA ALA A 18 21.46 -10.56 -4.35
C ALA A 18 22.99 -10.71 -4.41
N GLN A 19 23.75 -9.66 -4.07
CA GLN A 19 25.21 -9.68 -4.00
C GLN A 19 25.73 -9.94 -2.58
N SER A 20 24.85 -10.20 -1.62
CA SER A 20 25.24 -10.52 -0.25
C SER A 20 25.90 -11.91 -0.16
N PRO A 21 26.69 -12.18 0.89
CA PRO A 21 27.30 -13.50 1.10
C PRO A 21 26.26 -14.62 1.16
N GLU A 22 26.65 -15.85 0.83
CA GLU A 22 25.75 -17.02 0.79
C GLU A 22 25.00 -17.27 2.10
N ASP A 23 25.60 -16.90 3.24
CA ASP A 23 24.97 -17.03 4.57
C ASP A 23 23.82 -16.03 4.80
N CYS A 24 23.69 -14.99 3.97
CA CYS A 24 22.68 -13.94 4.08
C CYS A 24 21.48 -14.25 3.17
N ILE A 25 20.55 -15.04 3.67
CA ILE A 25 19.52 -15.71 2.84
C ILE A 25 18.11 -15.09 2.88
N VAL A 26 17.78 -14.30 3.90
CA VAL A 26 16.43 -13.74 4.09
C VAL A 26 16.50 -12.25 4.32
N PHE A 27 15.71 -11.51 3.54
CA PHE A 27 15.59 -10.06 3.62
C PHE A 27 14.13 -9.63 3.50
N HIS A 28 13.81 -8.48 4.10
CA HIS A 28 12.52 -7.80 3.99
C HIS A 28 12.72 -6.43 3.31
N PRO A 29 12.85 -6.37 1.97
CA PRO A 29 13.19 -5.15 1.23
C PRO A 29 11.95 -4.29 0.99
N TYR A 30 11.38 -3.75 2.07
CA TYR A 30 10.31 -2.76 2.01
C TYR A 30 10.74 -1.43 2.66
N ASN A 31 10.07 -0.35 2.29
CA ASN A 31 10.40 1.00 2.73
C ASN A 31 10.18 1.17 4.25
N THR A 32 11.18 1.71 4.95
CA THR A 32 11.08 2.02 6.38
C THR A 32 10.20 3.23 6.69
N HIS A 33 9.95 4.09 5.70
CA HIS A 33 9.15 5.31 5.87
C HIS A 33 7.66 5.01 5.74
N GLN A 34 6.94 5.05 6.86
CA GLN A 34 5.50 4.84 6.89
C GLN A 34 4.72 6.15 6.70
N GLN A 35 3.64 6.08 5.92
CA GLN A 35 2.73 7.20 5.63
C GLN A 35 1.44 7.13 6.46
N PHE A 36 0.80 8.28 6.63
CA PHE A 36 -0.54 8.32 7.19
C PHE A 36 -1.57 8.10 6.10
N LEU A 37 -2.66 7.43 6.46
CA LEU A 37 -3.79 7.26 5.55
C LEU A 37 -4.38 8.62 5.15
N SER A 38 -4.38 9.59 6.07
CA SER A 38 -4.83 10.96 5.82
C SER A 38 -4.14 11.58 4.63
N ASP A 39 -2.84 11.33 4.45
CA ASP A 39 -2.05 11.93 3.37
C ASP A 39 -2.48 11.35 2.02
N VAL A 40 -2.76 10.05 1.98
CA VAL A 40 -3.31 9.36 0.79
C VAL A 40 -4.70 9.91 0.45
N LEU A 41 -5.60 10.01 1.44
CA LEU A 41 -6.95 10.51 1.23
C LEU A 41 -6.97 11.99 0.80
N ASN A 42 -6.05 12.79 1.34
CA ASN A 42 -5.85 14.17 0.91
C ASN A 42 -5.36 14.25 -0.54
N GLY A 43 -4.47 13.33 -0.97
CA GLY A 43 -4.05 13.21 -2.36
C GLY A 43 -5.23 13.02 -3.31
N PHE A 44 -6.17 12.13 -2.98
CA PHE A 44 -7.38 11.91 -3.77
C PHE A 44 -8.27 13.16 -3.83
N ALA A 45 -8.47 13.84 -2.70
CA ALA A 45 -9.25 15.07 -2.66
C ALA A 45 -8.62 16.19 -3.52
N GLN A 46 -7.29 16.32 -3.49
CA GLN A 46 -6.55 17.29 -4.32
C GLN A 46 -6.62 16.95 -5.81
N ALA A 47 -6.65 15.67 -6.17
CA ALA A 47 -6.84 15.19 -7.54
C ALA A 47 -8.31 15.29 -8.02
N GLY A 48 -9.20 15.92 -7.25
CA GLY A 48 -10.60 16.15 -7.63
C GLY A 48 -11.56 15.00 -7.36
N ILE A 49 -11.12 13.94 -6.66
CA ILE A 49 -11.99 12.84 -6.26
C ILE A 49 -12.70 13.17 -4.95
N SER A 50 -14.04 13.23 -5.00
CA SER A 50 -14.87 13.50 -3.83
C SER A 50 -14.94 12.29 -2.90
N LEU A 51 -14.34 12.41 -1.72
CA LEU A 51 -14.41 11.41 -0.66
C LEU A 51 -15.40 11.82 0.42
N LYS A 52 -16.27 10.89 0.84
CA LYS A 52 -17.15 11.05 2.00
C LYS A 52 -16.61 10.24 3.17
N TYR A 53 -16.23 10.92 4.25
CA TYR A 53 -15.85 10.29 5.52
C TYR A 53 -17.11 9.88 6.30
N VAL A 54 -17.17 8.63 6.75
CA VAL A 54 -18.30 8.04 7.47
C VAL A 54 -17.80 7.14 8.59
N GLU A 55 -18.68 6.82 9.54
CA GLU A 55 -18.39 5.85 10.59
C GLU A 55 -18.28 4.42 10.04
N SER A 56 -17.55 3.57 10.77
CA SER A 56 -17.28 2.18 10.36
C SER A 56 -18.54 1.36 10.08
N GLU A 57 -19.61 1.60 10.85
CA GLU A 57 -20.90 0.92 10.69
C GLU A 57 -21.57 1.32 9.37
N GLU A 58 -21.61 2.62 9.05
CA GLU A 58 -22.16 3.11 7.79
C GLU A 58 -21.33 2.62 6.60
N PHE A 59 -20.00 2.60 6.71
CA PHE A 59 -19.11 2.06 5.68
C PHE A 59 -19.42 0.58 5.41
N SER A 60 -19.55 -0.22 6.47
CA SER A 60 -19.83 -1.66 6.36
C SER A 60 -21.19 -1.94 5.73
N GLN A 61 -22.22 -1.18 6.11
CA GLN A 61 -23.55 -1.29 5.52
C GLN A 61 -23.54 -0.97 4.02
N ARG A 62 -22.90 0.15 3.63
CA ARG A 62 -22.76 0.53 2.22
C ARG A 62 -22.00 -0.52 1.42
N LEU A 63 -20.91 -1.04 1.97
CA LEU A 63 -20.12 -2.10 1.34
C LEU A 63 -20.99 -3.34 1.12
N ASN A 64 -21.72 -3.81 2.14
CA ASN A 64 -22.63 -4.95 2.03
C ASN A 64 -23.69 -4.75 0.95
N THR A 65 -24.34 -3.58 0.90
CA THR A 65 -25.33 -3.28 -0.15
C THR A 65 -24.71 -3.29 -1.55
N MET A 66 -23.47 -2.81 -1.71
CA MET A 66 -22.78 -2.87 -3.01
C MET A 66 -22.36 -4.29 -3.38
N MET A 67 -22.13 -5.18 -2.40
CA MET A 67 -21.84 -6.60 -2.67
C MET A 67 -23.05 -7.36 -3.24
N ASP A 68 -24.27 -6.92 -2.93
CA ASP A 68 -25.49 -7.52 -3.50
C ASP A 68 -25.69 -7.13 -4.98
N ASN A 69 -24.93 -6.16 -5.50
CA ASN A 69 -24.97 -5.77 -6.90
C ASN A 69 -24.05 -6.66 -7.76
N PRO A 70 -24.58 -7.45 -8.71
CA PRO A 70 -23.79 -8.36 -9.55
C PRO A 70 -22.67 -7.68 -10.35
N ASP A 71 -22.88 -6.43 -10.77
CA ASP A 71 -21.94 -5.68 -11.60
C ASP A 71 -20.74 -5.18 -10.77
N LEU A 72 -20.99 -4.82 -9.50
CA LEU A 72 -19.97 -4.30 -8.59
C LEU A 72 -19.24 -5.41 -7.84
N VAL A 73 -19.87 -6.57 -7.63
CA VAL A 73 -19.29 -7.66 -6.82
C VAL A 73 -17.96 -8.14 -7.38
N THR A 74 -17.79 -8.13 -8.71
CA THR A 74 -16.54 -8.55 -9.37
C THR A 74 -15.38 -7.61 -9.03
N LEU A 75 -15.64 -6.30 -8.95
CA LEU A 75 -14.65 -5.28 -8.58
C LEU A 75 -14.33 -5.30 -7.08
N LEU A 76 -15.33 -5.64 -6.25
CA LEU A 76 -15.21 -5.60 -4.78
C LEU A 76 -14.62 -6.89 -4.18
N ARG A 77 -14.65 -8.01 -4.91
CA ARG A 77 -14.11 -9.32 -4.46
C ARG A 77 -12.68 -9.28 -3.89
N PRO A 78 -11.71 -8.55 -4.47
CA PRO A 78 -10.37 -8.45 -3.90
C PRO A 78 -10.40 -7.79 -2.51
N LEU A 79 -11.24 -6.78 -2.30
CA LEU A 79 -11.42 -6.14 -0.99
C LEU A 79 -12.05 -7.11 0.02
N MET A 80 -12.90 -8.04 -0.43
CA MET A 80 -13.48 -9.09 0.42
C MET A 80 -12.43 -10.08 0.96
N ALA A 81 -11.36 -10.34 0.19
CA ALA A 81 -10.27 -11.20 0.64
C ALA A 81 -9.53 -10.60 1.85
N TYR A 82 -9.53 -9.26 1.95
CA TYR A 82 -8.97 -8.52 3.09
C TYR A 82 -10.00 -8.23 4.18
N ASN A 83 -11.30 -8.32 3.90
CA ASN A 83 -12.35 -8.04 4.88
C ASN A 83 -13.71 -8.68 4.50
N LEU A 84 -14.30 -9.42 5.46
CA LEU A 84 -15.75 -9.63 5.63
C LEU A 84 -16.38 -10.87 4.95
N GLY A 85 -16.37 -11.97 5.70
CA GLY A 85 -17.17 -13.16 5.43
C GLY A 85 -16.94 -14.24 6.51
N GLY A 86 -17.29 -13.95 7.76
CA GLY A 86 -17.13 -14.87 8.89
C GLY A 86 -15.88 -14.66 9.74
N ASN A 87 -15.75 -15.43 10.82
CA ASN A 87 -14.80 -15.36 11.95
C ASN A 87 -13.27 -15.28 11.63
N ARG A 88 -12.86 -15.02 10.39
CA ARG A 88 -11.46 -14.82 10.00
C ARG A 88 -11.02 -13.39 10.31
N LYS A 89 -10.46 -13.21 11.51
CA LYS A 89 -9.72 -12.00 11.86
C LYS A 89 -8.42 -11.96 11.05
N VAL A 90 -8.27 -10.96 10.18
CA VAL A 90 -6.97 -10.64 9.60
C VAL A 90 -6.02 -10.34 10.76
N ARG A 91 -4.96 -11.14 10.86
CA ARG A 91 -3.87 -10.91 11.81
C ARG A 91 -2.77 -10.21 11.05
N ASN A 92 -2.45 -8.99 11.46
CA ASN A 92 -1.21 -8.37 11.02
C ASN A 92 -0.06 -9.20 11.59
N ILE A 93 0.80 -9.69 10.72
CA ILE A 93 2.06 -10.31 11.12
C ILE A 93 3.03 -9.16 11.34
N GLU A 94 3.57 -9.05 12.55
CA GLU A 94 4.63 -8.09 12.83
C GLU A 94 5.88 -8.54 12.07
N CYS A 95 6.31 -7.72 11.12
CA CYS A 95 7.57 -7.89 10.40
C CYS A 95 8.45 -6.69 10.67
N THR A 96 9.73 -6.93 10.95
CA THR A 96 10.76 -5.90 11.04
C THR A 96 11.68 -6.01 9.83
N ASN A 97 12.23 -4.90 9.37
CA ASN A 97 13.24 -4.90 8.30
C ASN A 97 14.60 -4.37 8.77
N ASP A 98 14.82 -4.23 10.08
CA ASP A 98 16.02 -3.60 10.65
C ASP A 98 17.31 -4.22 10.10
N TYR A 99 17.37 -5.55 10.04
CA TYR A 99 18.51 -6.28 9.47
C TYR A 99 18.74 -5.90 8.00
N THR A 100 17.69 -5.94 7.18
CA THR A 100 17.75 -5.61 5.75
C THR A 100 18.13 -4.15 5.53
N THR A 101 17.56 -3.23 6.31
CA THR A 101 17.87 -1.80 6.27
C THR A 101 19.35 -1.56 6.58
N GLN A 102 19.90 -2.22 7.61
CA GLN A 102 21.31 -2.08 7.94
C GLN A 102 22.24 -2.62 6.82
N VAL A 103 21.87 -3.73 6.18
CA VAL A 103 22.64 -4.28 5.05
C VAL A 103 22.59 -3.33 3.86
N LEU A 104 21.41 -2.90 3.46
CA LEU A 104 21.21 -1.93 2.37
C LEU A 104 22.00 -0.63 2.61
N TYR A 105 21.98 -0.11 3.85
CA TYR A 105 22.72 1.10 4.19
C TYR A 105 24.23 0.93 4.01
N ARG A 106 24.79 -0.23 4.37
CA ARG A 106 26.21 -0.56 4.13
C ARG A 106 26.55 -0.72 2.65
N LEU A 107 25.56 -1.10 1.83
CA LEU A 107 25.67 -1.16 0.37
C LEU A 107 25.41 0.19 -0.32
N GLY A 108 25.28 1.28 0.44
CA GLY A 108 25.04 2.63 -0.09
C GLY A 108 23.61 2.88 -0.55
N PHE A 109 22.66 2.04 -0.14
CA PHE A 109 21.24 2.21 -0.42
C PHE A 109 20.52 2.85 0.77
N GLN A 110 19.67 3.82 0.49
CA GLN A 110 18.74 4.38 1.45
C GLN A 110 17.36 4.50 0.81
N TRP A 111 16.32 4.12 1.54
CA TRP A 111 14.95 4.31 1.10
C TRP A 111 14.63 5.80 0.99
N PRO A 112 13.97 6.23 -0.11
CA PRO A 112 13.62 7.64 -0.28
C PRO A 112 12.63 8.09 0.81
N PRO A 113 12.86 9.25 1.45
CA PRO A 113 11.98 9.79 2.49
C PRO A 113 10.67 10.33 1.91
N THR A 114 10.63 10.62 0.60
CA THR A 114 9.53 11.27 -0.11
C THR A 114 8.41 10.29 -0.47
N ALA A 115 7.90 9.57 0.52
CA ALA A 115 6.72 8.75 0.33
C ALA A 115 5.43 9.59 0.19
N ALA A 116 5.40 10.84 0.70
CA ALA A 116 4.29 11.77 0.45
C ALA A 116 4.21 12.23 -1.01
N ASP A 117 5.30 12.75 -1.58
CA ASP A 117 5.34 13.14 -3.01
C ASP A 117 5.11 11.94 -3.94
N TYR A 118 5.53 10.75 -3.52
CA TYR A 118 5.25 9.50 -4.22
C TYR A 118 3.75 9.20 -4.22
N VAL A 119 3.09 9.30 -3.06
CA VAL A 119 1.64 9.11 -2.94
C VAL A 119 0.88 10.12 -3.81
N HIS A 120 1.25 11.40 -3.78
CA HIS A 120 0.62 12.41 -4.64
C HIS A 120 0.80 12.08 -6.13
N ARG A 121 2.03 11.82 -6.58
CA ARG A 121 2.30 11.44 -7.98
C ARG A 121 1.58 10.17 -8.39
N PHE A 122 1.49 9.20 -7.49
CA PHE A 122 0.75 7.96 -7.72
C PHE A 122 -0.74 8.22 -7.92
N VAL A 123 -1.36 9.01 -7.04
CA VAL A 123 -2.77 9.38 -7.17
C VAL A 123 -3.01 10.18 -8.46
N ASP A 124 -2.21 11.20 -8.72
CA ASP A 124 -2.32 12.03 -9.93
C ASP A 124 -2.18 11.18 -11.21
N THR A 125 -1.27 10.21 -11.21
CA THR A 125 -1.05 9.31 -12.34
C THR A 125 -2.28 8.42 -12.58
N ILE A 126 -2.85 7.82 -11.53
CA ILE A 126 -4.01 6.93 -11.67
C ILE A 126 -5.26 7.72 -12.08
N VAL A 127 -5.47 8.91 -11.50
CA VAL A 127 -6.56 9.81 -11.91
C VAL A 127 -6.38 10.27 -13.35
N GLY A 128 -5.15 10.63 -13.75
CA GLY A 128 -4.83 11.03 -15.11
C GLY A 128 -5.01 9.92 -16.15
N PHE A 129 -4.95 8.65 -15.75
CA PHE A 129 -5.31 7.50 -16.60
C PHE A 129 -6.80 7.21 -16.69
N ASP A 130 -7.65 8.09 -16.13
CA ASP A 130 -9.09 7.94 -16.14
C ASP A 130 -9.58 6.68 -15.40
N PHE A 131 -8.75 6.13 -14.51
CA PHE A 131 -8.98 4.84 -13.85
C PHE A 131 -10.29 4.79 -13.04
N PHE A 132 -10.73 5.95 -12.54
CA PHE A 132 -11.92 6.06 -11.70
C PHE A 132 -13.18 6.51 -12.47
N ASN A 133 -13.06 6.84 -13.76
CA ASN A 133 -14.22 7.13 -14.60
C ASN A 133 -14.71 5.82 -15.22
N VAL A 134 -15.68 5.22 -14.55
CA VAL A 134 -16.42 4.02 -14.99
C VAL A 134 -17.88 4.38 -15.19
#